data_AF-A0A8X6K186-F1
#
_entry.id   AF-A0A8X6K186-F1
#
_cell.length_a   1.000
_cell.length_b   1.000
_cell.length_c   1.000
_cell.angle_alpha   90.00
_cell.angle_beta   90.00
_cell.angle_gamma   90.00
#
_symmetry.space_group_name_H-M   'P 1'
#
loop_
_entity.id
_entity.type
_entity.pdbx_description
1 polymer ?
#
loop_
_entity_poly.entity_id
_entity_poly.type
_entity_poly.pdbx_seq_one_letter_code
_entity_poly.pdbx_strand_id
1 'polypeptide(L)'
;MLISGPSNSGQTYFVKKLLDYEMFKPTPSKIIWCYGAHQTLFDEISNVEFIDGLPSDLNQISNALTIIDDLMSELGGDKKLSNLFTKGTHHKNISVIFIVLNLFYKGAEFRTISLNASYMCCFKNVRDKMQMASLAKLRVKPSYFKRVSMMQLRSHMGICLLI
;
A
#
# COMPACT_ATOMS: atom_id res chain seq x y z
N MET A 1 0.82 1.88 -4.51
CA MET A 1 -0.38 1.06 -4.21
C MET A 1 -0.89 1.43 -2.83
N LEU A 2 -2.20 1.63 -2.70
CA LEU A 2 -2.89 1.83 -1.43
C LEU A 2 -3.71 0.57 -1.10
N ILE A 3 -3.58 0.05 0.11
CA ILE A 3 -4.31 -1.12 0.58
C ILE A 3 -5.10 -0.73 1.83
N SER A 4 -6.41 -0.92 1.82
CA SER A 4 -7.26 -0.59 2.97
C SER A 4 -8.12 -1.73 3.44
N GLY A 5 -8.30 -1.82 4.77
CA GLY A 5 -9.29 -2.69 5.41
C GLY A 5 -9.29 -2.51 6.92
N PRO A 6 -10.28 -3.05 7.66
CA PRO A 6 -10.22 -3.04 9.12
C PRO A 6 -9.07 -3.91 9.63
N SER A 7 -8.71 -3.74 10.91
CA SER A 7 -7.74 -4.62 11.57
C SER A 7 -8.13 -6.09 11.40
N ASN A 8 -7.15 -6.96 11.20
CA ASN A 8 -7.33 -8.40 10.96
C ASN A 8 -8.10 -8.77 9.67
N SER A 9 -8.18 -7.87 8.68
CA SER A 9 -8.82 -8.21 7.40
C SER A 9 -7.90 -8.91 6.38
N GLY A 10 -6.61 -9.06 6.70
CA GLY A 10 -5.64 -9.83 5.92
C GLY A 10 -4.76 -9.00 4.98
N GLN A 11 -4.62 -7.70 5.22
CA GLN A 11 -3.83 -6.78 4.38
C GLN A 11 -2.35 -7.14 4.36
N THR A 12 -1.73 -7.29 5.54
CA THR A 12 -0.31 -7.68 5.70
C THR A 12 -0.06 -9.04 5.05
N TYR A 13 -0.95 -10.02 5.28
CA TYR A 13 -0.88 -11.34 4.65
C TYR A 13 -0.99 -11.27 3.13
N PHE A 14 -1.84 -10.39 2.60
CA PHE A 14 -1.96 -10.19 1.17
C PHE A 14 -0.67 -9.62 0.56
N VAL A 15 -0.04 -8.64 1.20
CA VAL A 15 1.27 -8.12 0.74
C VAL A 15 2.33 -9.21 0.76
N LYS A 16 2.39 -10.03 1.82
CA LYS A 16 3.25 -11.23 1.85
C LYS A 16 3.00 -12.13 0.63
N LYS A 17 1.75 -12.42 0.28
CA LYS A 17 1.44 -13.22 -0.91
C LYS A 17 1.87 -12.56 -2.22
N LEU A 18 1.79 -11.24 -2.33
CA LEU A 18 2.31 -10.54 -3.52
C LEU A 18 3.83 -10.70 -3.64
N LEU A 19 4.55 -10.67 -2.52
CA LEU A 19 5.99 -10.89 -2.45
C LEU A 19 6.34 -12.35 -2.77
N ASP A 20 5.72 -13.32 -2.09
CA ASP A 20 5.95 -14.76 -2.27
C ASP A 20 5.73 -15.22 -3.73
N TYR A 21 4.81 -14.57 -4.44
CA TYR A 21 4.49 -14.87 -5.84
C TYR A 21 5.19 -13.96 -6.86
N GLU A 22 6.11 -13.09 -6.41
CA GLU A 22 6.85 -12.16 -7.28
C GLU A 22 5.95 -11.38 -8.25
N MET A 23 4.80 -10.92 -7.74
CA MET A 23 3.76 -10.29 -8.55
C MET A 23 4.15 -8.90 -9.06
N PHE A 24 5.24 -8.35 -8.56
CA PHE A 24 5.77 -7.04 -8.93
C PHE A 24 6.69 -7.17 -10.15
N LYS A 25 6.46 -6.33 -11.17
CA LYS A 25 7.29 -6.28 -12.39
C LYS A 25 7.73 -4.85 -12.68
N PRO A 26 9.05 -4.59 -12.87
CA PRO A 26 10.14 -5.52 -12.64
C PRO A 26 10.23 -6.01 -11.19
N THR A 27 10.95 -7.11 -10.94
CA THR A 27 11.13 -7.61 -9.57
C THR A 27 11.97 -6.58 -8.79
N PRO A 28 11.50 -6.08 -7.64
CA PRO A 28 12.25 -5.11 -6.87
C PRO A 28 13.55 -5.72 -6.32
N SER A 29 14.67 -5.02 -6.49
CA SER A 29 15.98 -5.44 -5.99
C SER A 29 16.15 -5.20 -4.49
N LYS A 30 15.42 -4.23 -3.94
CA LYS A 30 15.40 -3.90 -2.51
C LYS A 30 13.96 -3.75 -2.03
N ILE A 31 13.65 -4.35 -0.87
CA ILE A 31 12.33 -4.26 -0.23
C ILE A 31 12.53 -3.79 1.20
N ILE A 32 11.85 -2.71 1.57
CA ILE A 32 11.91 -2.12 2.91
C ILE A 32 10.49 -2.15 3.46
N TRP A 33 10.32 -2.69 4.67
CA TRP A 33 9.03 -2.78 5.34
C TRP A 33 9.08 -2.02 6.66
N CYS A 34 8.46 -0.85 6.66
CA CYS A 34 8.27 0.01 7.82
C CYS A 34 7.00 -0.42 8.56
N TYR A 35 7.09 -0.71 9.85
CA TYR A 35 5.96 -1.16 10.66
C TYR A 35 5.83 -0.37 11.98
N GLY A 36 4.61 -0.19 12.47
CA GLY A 36 4.36 0.40 13.80
C GLY A 36 4.32 -0.62 14.95
N ALA A 37 3.99 -1.88 14.64
CA ALA A 37 3.99 -2.99 15.60
C ALA A 37 4.53 -4.27 14.95
N HIS A 38 5.44 -4.95 15.65
CA HIS A 38 6.01 -6.21 15.17
C HIS A 38 4.94 -7.30 15.09
N GLN A 39 4.96 -8.10 14.01
CA GLN A 39 4.06 -9.23 13.80
C GLN A 39 4.90 -10.49 13.53
N THR A 40 4.51 -11.64 14.10
CA THR A 40 5.20 -12.93 13.87
C THR A 40 5.25 -13.33 12.40
N LEU A 41 4.34 -12.79 11.57
CA LEU A 41 4.34 -13.00 10.13
C LEU A 41 5.62 -12.47 9.47
N PHE A 42 6.28 -11.45 10.03
CA PHE A 42 7.50 -10.86 9.49
C PHE A 42 8.67 -11.84 9.49
N ASP A 43 8.71 -12.73 10.49
CA ASP A 43 9.73 -13.77 10.62
C ASP A 43 9.67 -14.80 9.46
N GLU A 44 8.52 -14.92 8.79
CA GLU A 44 8.32 -15.82 7.65
C GLU A 44 8.71 -15.20 6.30
N ILE A 45 9.08 -13.91 6.26
CA ILE A 45 9.32 -13.18 5.02
C ILE A 45 10.82 -12.93 4.86
N SER A 46 11.43 -13.63 3.91
CA SER A 46 12.84 -13.42 3.54
C SER A 46 13.01 -12.23 2.58
N ASN A 47 14.23 -11.69 2.49
CA ASN A 47 14.63 -10.64 1.53
C ASN A 47 13.89 -9.31 1.71
N VAL A 48 13.50 -9.00 2.95
CA VAL A 48 12.87 -7.74 3.34
C VAL A 48 13.65 -7.12 4.49
N GLU A 49 13.98 -5.84 4.37
CA GLU A 49 14.54 -5.03 5.45
C GLU A 49 13.40 -4.48 6.31
N PHE A 50 13.20 -5.06 7.49
CA PHE A 50 12.17 -4.62 8.44
C PHE A 50 12.68 -3.46 9.31
N ILE A 51 11.92 -2.37 9.36
CA ILE A 51 12.26 -1.15 10.11
C ILE A 51 11.08 -0.80 11.02
N ASP A 52 11.36 -0.61 12.30
CA ASP A 52 10.38 -0.08 13.26
C ASP A 52 10.20 1.43 13.03
N GLY A 53 8.96 1.86 12.83
CA GLY A 53 8.62 3.24 12.52
C GLY A 53 8.94 3.66 11.09
N LEU A 54 8.96 4.97 10.88
CA LEU A 54 9.32 5.58 9.59
C LEU A 54 10.79 6.01 9.61
N PRO A 55 11.60 5.62 8.61
CA PRO A 55 12.98 6.07 8.54
C PRO A 55 13.03 7.59 8.37
N SER A 56 13.93 8.25 9.10
CA SER A 56 14.24 9.68 8.96
C SER A 56 14.55 10.06 7.52
N ASP A 57 15.21 9.16 6.81
CA ASP A 57 15.74 9.32 5.47
C ASP A 57 14.86 8.69 4.39
N LEU A 58 13.55 8.59 4.62
CA LEU A 58 12.56 8.11 3.63
C LEU A 58 12.75 8.70 2.22
N ASN A 59 13.15 9.97 2.15
CA ASN A 59 13.39 10.65 0.89
C ASN A 59 14.68 10.18 0.18
N GLN A 60 15.63 9.55 0.86
CA GLN A 60 16.89 9.08 0.29
C GLN A 60 16.78 7.67 -0.27
N ILE A 61 15.74 6.93 0.10
CA ILE A 61 15.45 5.60 -0.46
C ILE A 61 15.26 5.75 -1.98
N SER A 62 15.91 4.91 -2.76
CA SER A 62 15.75 4.85 -4.21
C SER A 62 15.81 3.39 -4.69
N ASN A 63 15.19 3.11 -5.84
CA ASN A 63 15.14 1.77 -6.45
C ASN A 63 14.67 0.67 -5.49
N ALA A 64 13.67 0.96 -4.66
CA ALA A 64 13.15 0.04 -3.67
C ALA A 64 11.61 -0.02 -3.68
N LEU A 65 11.08 -1.17 -3.27
CA LEU A 65 9.70 -1.33 -2.85
C LEU A 65 9.59 -1.01 -1.36
N THR A 66 8.98 0.12 -1.02
CA THR A 66 8.74 0.54 0.37
C THR A 66 7.33 0.17 0.78
N ILE A 67 7.19 -0.63 1.82
CA ILE A 67 5.92 -1.02 2.43
C ILE A 67 5.78 -0.25 3.75
N ILE A 68 4.66 0.42 3.94
CA ILE A 68 4.35 1.18 5.15
C ILE A 68 3.11 0.55 5.76
N ASP A 69 3.26 -0.10 6.92
CA ASP A 69 2.21 -0.85 7.61
C ASP A 69 1.97 -0.30 9.03
N ASP A 70 0.70 -0.09 9.38
CA ASP A 70 0.25 0.36 10.69
C ASP A 70 0.92 1.64 11.24
N LEU A 71 1.33 2.54 10.34
CA LEU A 71 1.99 3.81 10.70
C LEU A 71 1.09 5.04 10.50
N MET A 72 -0.23 4.85 10.42
CA MET A 72 -1.16 5.95 10.09
C MET A 72 -1.19 7.08 11.12
N SER A 73 -1.11 6.75 12.41
CA SER A 73 -1.12 7.72 13.52
C SER A 73 0.12 8.62 13.48
N GLU A 74 1.26 8.01 13.19
CA GLU A 74 2.58 8.61 13.06
C GLU A 74 2.64 9.51 11.81
N LEU A 75 1.80 9.21 10.82
CA LEU A 75 1.71 9.88 9.52
C LEU A 75 0.68 11.01 9.46
N GLY A 76 -0.21 11.14 10.45
CA GLY A 76 -1.37 12.04 10.44
C GLY A 76 -1.08 13.54 10.27
N GLY A 77 0.19 13.96 10.38
CA GLY A 77 0.62 15.35 10.18
C GLY A 77 1.90 15.54 9.36
N ASP A 78 2.53 14.46 8.88
CA ASP A 78 3.83 14.55 8.19
C ASP A 78 3.66 14.60 6.66
N LYS A 79 4.06 15.72 6.06
CA LYS A 79 4.06 15.93 4.60
C LYS A 79 5.00 14.97 3.86
N LYS A 80 5.91 14.28 4.56
CA LYS A 80 6.83 13.29 3.95
C LYS A 80 6.12 12.25 3.11
N LEU A 81 4.98 11.73 3.56
CA LEU A 81 4.25 10.67 2.86
C LEU A 81 3.59 11.18 1.58
N SER A 82 2.95 12.35 1.65
CA SER A 82 2.37 13.01 0.48
C SER A 82 3.43 13.33 -0.57
N ASN A 83 4.62 13.79 -0.14
CA ASN A 83 5.76 13.99 -1.02
C ASN A 83 6.27 12.68 -1.64
N LEU A 84 6.24 11.57 -0.89
CA LEU A 84 6.62 10.25 -1.40
C LEU A 84 5.67 9.80 -2.52
N PHE A 85 4.36 9.97 -2.34
CA PHE A 85 3.32 9.60 -3.31
C PHE A 85 3.20 10.56 -4.50
N THR A 86 3.67 11.80 -4.40
CA THR A 86 3.56 12.81 -5.48
C THR A 86 4.86 13.04 -6.24
N LYS A 87 6.01 13.11 -5.54
CA LYS A 87 7.33 13.43 -6.10
C LYS A 87 8.30 12.26 -6.10
N GLY A 88 8.22 11.38 -5.09
CA GLY A 88 9.17 10.27 -4.91
C GLY A 88 9.05 9.19 -5.99
N THR A 89 7.82 8.83 -6.38
CA THR A 89 7.54 7.75 -7.33
C THR A 89 8.08 8.02 -8.74
N HIS A 90 7.96 9.26 -9.25
CA HIS A 90 8.34 9.59 -10.62
C HIS A 90 9.82 9.90 -10.82
N HIS A 91 10.54 10.34 -9.78
CA HIS A 91 11.93 10.81 -9.89
C HIS A 91 12.97 9.88 -9.27
N LYS A 92 12.60 8.99 -8.33
CA LYS A 92 13.57 8.25 -7.49
C LYS A 92 13.52 6.74 -7.57
N ASN A 93 12.63 6.22 -8.37
CA ASN A 93 12.72 4.82 -8.73
C ASN A 93 11.70 3.96 -7.96
N ILE A 94 10.80 4.61 -7.19
CA ILE A 94 10.29 4.08 -5.92
C ILE A 94 8.87 3.59 -6.10
N SER A 95 8.65 2.36 -5.65
CA SER A 95 7.31 1.80 -5.51
C SER A 95 6.91 1.78 -4.05
N VAL A 96 5.72 2.32 -3.74
CA VAL A 96 5.23 2.42 -2.37
C VAL A 96 3.96 1.60 -2.20
N ILE A 97 3.90 0.75 -1.18
CA ILE A 97 2.68 0.11 -0.69
C ILE A 97 2.35 0.76 0.65
N PHE A 98 1.17 1.35 0.75
CA PHE A 98 0.70 1.92 2.00
C PHE A 98 -0.53 1.17 2.47
N ILE A 99 -0.43 0.58 3.66
CA ILE A 99 -1.50 -0.19 4.31
C ILE A 99 -2.19 0.71 5.31
N VAL A 100 -3.51 0.86 5.18
CA VAL A 100 -4.33 1.73 6.02
C VAL A 100 -5.52 0.98 6.61
N LEU A 101 -5.86 1.32 7.85
CA LEU A 101 -7.07 0.79 8.49
C LEU A 101 -8.35 1.42 7.92
N ASN A 102 -8.25 2.67 7.47
CA ASN A 102 -9.38 3.44 6.97
C ASN A 102 -8.94 4.39 5.84
N LEU A 103 -9.54 4.28 4.66
CA LEU A 103 -9.29 5.19 3.53
C LEU A 103 -9.67 6.65 3.82
N PHE A 104 -10.65 6.86 4.70
CA PHE A 104 -11.19 8.18 5.01
C PHE A 104 -10.69 8.71 6.35
N TYR A 105 -9.49 8.30 6.76
CA TYR A 105 -8.84 8.89 7.92
C TYR A 105 -8.72 10.40 7.74
N LYS A 106 -9.00 11.14 8.81
CA LYS A 106 -9.10 12.60 8.76
C LYS A 106 -7.71 13.19 8.52
N GLY A 107 -7.48 13.75 7.33
CA GLY A 107 -6.26 14.46 6.98
C GLY A 107 -6.23 14.83 5.50
N ALA A 108 -5.84 16.07 5.17
CA ALA A 108 -5.72 16.53 3.79
C ALA A 108 -4.74 15.67 2.97
N GLU A 109 -3.69 15.18 3.61
CA GLU A 109 -2.65 14.36 2.98
C GLU A 109 -3.16 12.98 2.55
N PHE A 110 -4.06 12.33 3.32
CA PHE A 110 -4.64 11.04 2.95
C PHE A 110 -5.52 11.12 1.70
N ARG A 111 -6.23 12.24 1.53
CA ARG A 111 -6.98 12.51 0.29
C ARG A 111 -6.02 12.62 -0.90
N THR A 112 -4.93 13.36 -0.76
CA THR A 112 -3.91 13.50 -1.80
C THR A 112 -3.28 12.15 -2.15
N ILE A 113 -2.91 11.35 -1.15
CA ILE A 113 -2.35 10.01 -1.36
C ILE A 113 -3.33 9.10 -2.11
N SER A 114 -4.60 9.10 -1.68
CA SER A 114 -5.63 8.29 -2.33
C SER A 114 -5.85 8.68 -3.79
N LEU A 115 -5.79 9.97 -4.12
CA LEU A 115 -5.91 10.46 -5.50
C LEU A 115 -4.69 10.16 -6.37
N ASN A 116 -3.49 10.08 -5.78
CA ASN A 116 -2.24 9.83 -6.50
C ASN A 116 -1.83 8.35 -6.51
N ALA A 117 -2.56 7.47 -5.81
CA ALA A 117 -2.27 6.04 -5.79
C ALA A 117 -2.60 5.40 -7.15
N SER A 118 -1.60 4.81 -7.82
CA SER A 118 -1.78 4.12 -9.10
C SER A 118 -2.65 2.86 -9.02
N TYR A 119 -2.68 2.22 -7.84
CA TYR A 119 -3.47 1.03 -7.56
C TYR A 119 -4.11 1.15 -6.18
N MET A 120 -5.36 0.71 -6.04
CA MET A 120 -6.10 0.70 -4.79
C MET A 120 -6.72 -0.69 -4.55
N CYS A 121 -6.41 -1.31 -3.42
CA CYS A 121 -6.97 -2.60 -2.99
C CYS A 121 -7.79 -2.39 -1.72
N CYS A 122 -9.08 -2.75 -1.76
CA CYS A 122 -10.00 -2.56 -0.64
C CYS A 122 -10.49 -3.93 -0.13
N PHE A 123 -10.22 -4.22 1.13
CA PHE A 123 -10.69 -5.40 1.83
C PHE A 123 -12.11 -5.18 2.35
N LYS A 124 -12.87 -6.27 2.46
CA LYS A 124 -14.27 -6.22 2.89
C LYS A 124 -14.34 -5.70 4.33
N ASN A 125 -14.98 -4.55 4.49
CA ASN A 125 -15.37 -4.02 5.80
C ASN A 125 -16.87 -4.22 6.01
N VAL A 126 -17.26 -5.11 6.94
CA VAL A 126 -18.69 -5.42 7.19
C VAL A 126 -19.40 -4.28 7.90
N ARG A 127 -18.68 -3.47 8.70
CA ARG A 127 -19.24 -2.33 9.45
C ARG A 127 -19.40 -1.08 8.60
N ASP A 128 -18.65 -0.96 7.50
CA ASP A 128 -18.59 0.29 6.74
C ASP A 128 -18.89 0.11 5.24
N LYS A 129 -20.16 -0.21 4.94
CA LYS A 129 -20.67 -0.20 3.56
C LYS A 129 -20.62 1.20 2.92
N MET A 130 -20.56 2.25 3.75
CA MET A 130 -20.60 3.64 3.31
C MET A 130 -19.29 4.08 2.65
N GLN A 131 -18.16 3.54 3.07
CA GLN A 131 -16.86 3.75 2.40
C GLN A 131 -16.87 3.24 0.96
N MET A 132 -17.33 2.02 0.73
CA MET A 132 -17.45 1.46 -0.62
C MET A 132 -18.44 2.25 -1.48
N ALA A 133 -19.57 2.67 -0.90
CA ALA A 133 -20.54 3.52 -1.58
C ALA A 133 -19.96 4.91 -1.91
N SER A 134 -19.14 5.47 -1.03
CA SER A 134 -18.47 6.77 -1.23
C SER A 134 -17.39 6.68 -2.32
N LEU A 135 -16.59 5.61 -2.35
CA LEU A 135 -15.64 5.35 -3.43
C LEU A 135 -16.35 5.17 -4.78
N ALA A 136 -17.45 4.41 -4.81
CA ALA A 136 -18.24 4.22 -6.03
C ALA A 136 -18.83 5.53 -6.57
N LYS A 137 -19.13 6.49 -5.70
CA LYS A 137 -19.60 7.84 -6.08
C LYS A 137 -18.50 8.74 -6.66
N LEU A 138 -17.21 8.48 -6.37
CA LEU A 138 -16.08 9.30 -6.82
C LEU A 138 -15.66 9.08 -8.29
N ARG A 139 -16.59 8.63 -9.15
CA ARG A 139 -16.42 8.50 -10.62
C ARG A 139 -15.28 7.58 -11.07
N VAL A 140 -15.15 6.41 -10.47
CA VAL A 140 -14.41 5.31 -11.10
C VAL A 140 -15.35 4.66 -12.12
N LYS A 141 -15.01 4.68 -13.42
CA LYS A 141 -15.83 3.95 -14.43
C LYS A 141 -15.92 2.47 -13.99
N PRO A 142 -17.09 1.82 -14.07
CA PRO A 142 -17.28 0.43 -13.62
C PRO A 142 -16.27 -0.56 -14.19
N SER A 143 -15.73 -0.29 -15.38
CA SER A 143 -14.69 -1.07 -16.06
C SER A 143 -13.36 -1.19 -15.30
N TYR A 144 -13.07 -0.31 -14.34
CA TYR A 144 -11.86 -0.36 -13.52
C TYR A 144 -12.06 -1.10 -12.19
N PHE A 145 -13.30 -1.46 -11.85
CA PHE A 145 -13.61 -2.23 -10.64
C PHE A 145 -13.69 -3.71 -10.98
N LYS A 146 -12.58 -4.42 -10.84
CA LYS A 146 -12.57 -5.88 -10.93
C LYS A 146 -12.64 -6.45 -9.52
N ARG A 147 -13.70 -7.21 -9.22
CA ARG A 147 -13.71 -8.04 -8.02
C ARG A 147 -12.78 -9.22 -8.31
N VAL A 148 -11.58 -9.18 -7.73
CA VAL A 148 -10.57 -10.21 -7.97
C VAL A 148 -10.52 -11.13 -6.75
N SER A 149 -10.69 -12.43 -6.95
CA SER A 149 -10.33 -13.42 -5.94
C SER A 149 -8.81 -13.65 -5.96
N MET A 150 -8.19 -14.09 -4.85
CA MET A 150 -6.75 -14.36 -4.84
C MET A 150 -6.28 -15.30 -5.97
N MET A 151 -7.16 -16.19 -6.44
CA MET A 151 -6.90 -17.14 -7.52
C MET A 151 -6.81 -16.47 -8.91
N GLN A 152 -7.50 -15.34 -9.11
CA GLN A 152 -7.51 -14.60 -10.38
C GLN A 152 -6.36 -13.59 -10.52
N LEU A 153 -5.72 -13.22 -9.41
CA LEU A 153 -4.56 -12.32 -9.39
C LEU A 153 -3.34 -12.94 -10.12
N ARG A 154 -3.14 -14.26 -9.98
CA ARG A 154 -1.99 -14.98 -10.57
C ARG A 154 -2.01 -15.07 -12.10
N SER A 155 -3.19 -15.15 -12.73
CA SER A 155 -3.29 -15.44 -14.17
C SER A 155 -3.42 -14.21 -15.07
N HIS A 156 -3.72 -13.03 -14.51
CA HIS A 156 -4.10 -11.86 -15.32
C HIS A 156 -3.47 -10.52 -14.89
N MET A 157 -2.76 -10.44 -13.76
CA MET A 157 -2.26 -9.15 -13.24
C MET A 157 -0.86 -9.29 -12.65
N GLY A 158 0.17 -9.05 -13.45
CA GLY A 158 1.41 -8.50 -12.92
C GLY A 158 1.14 -7.07 -12.45
N ILE A 159 1.52 -6.73 -11.21
CA ILE A 159 1.49 -5.35 -10.75
C ILE A 159 2.70 -4.66 -11.38
N CYS A 160 2.44 -3.81 -12.38
CA CYS A 160 3.48 -2.99 -12.97
C CYS A 160 3.91 -1.96 -11.94
N LEU A 161 5.14 -2.11 -11.46
CA LEU A 161 5.75 -1.12 -10.61
C LEU A 161 6.27 0.02 -11.50
N LEU A 162 6.19 1.24 -10.98
CA LEU A 162 6.95 2.36 -11.53
C LEU A 162 8.38 2.16 -11.02
N ILE A 163 9.16 1.36 -11.77
CA ILE A 163 10.62 1.16 -11.64
C ILE A 163 11.26 1.43 -13.01
#